data_AF-A0AA40E3E0-F1
#
_entry.id   AF-A0AA40E3E0-F1
#
_cell.length_a   1.000
_cell.length_b   1.000
_cell.length_c   1.000
_cell.angle_alpha   90.00
_cell.angle_beta   90.00
_cell.angle_gamma   90.00
#
_symmetry.space_group_name_H-M   'P 1'
#
loop_
_entity.id
_entity.type
_entity.pdbx_description
1 polymer ?
#
loop_
_entity_poly.entity_id
_entity_poly.type
_entity_poly.pdbx_seq_one_letter_code
_entity_poly.pdbx_strand_id
1 'polypeptide(L)'
;MIKSEIASTRFAIYSYLTAVLIALSIQTARGAVTDLDQYIVLLLCFGAYYSHVAIFIWRAIIFFRKEWDPTRWTALAADLPLRIFSQVILIAIAILQYIFWLRLSEGQTENNCQSYGFLFVPVSLYGVALKAVNLSLSSFLLWVSIAGWFEWWLFRRSTEEPFEPEEVHSGKTERTLIRLRSFVNLLIAPIVIASTELTLYWNKVRGVYGLEALGQLISFILGLVVFFRVIWIRLRRDVSPPSSTHSSVFVDHPHYLGGTHYIGGAGASARA
;
A
#
# COMPACT_ATOMS: atom_id res chain seq x y z
N MET A 1 4.16 -21.25 -2.91
CA MET A 1 5.02 -20.57 -3.90
C MET A 1 4.48 -19.19 -4.31
N ILE A 2 3.27 -19.05 -4.87
CA ILE A 2 2.79 -17.73 -5.36
C ILE A 2 2.64 -16.69 -4.22
N LYS A 3 2.15 -17.11 -3.05
CA LYS A 3 1.96 -16.22 -1.90
C LYS A 3 3.28 -15.64 -1.37
N SER A 4 4.34 -16.46 -1.28
CA SER A 4 5.68 -16.03 -0.82
C SER A 4 6.34 -15.07 -1.82
N GLU A 5 6.13 -15.29 -3.12
CA GLU A 5 6.62 -14.39 -4.18
C GLU A 5 5.98 -13.01 -4.09
N ILE A 6 4.65 -12.94 -3.93
CA ILE A 6 3.92 -11.68 -3.78
C ILE A 6 4.35 -10.95 -2.49
N ALA A 7 4.57 -11.68 -1.40
CA ALA A 7 5.07 -11.10 -0.15
C ALA A 7 6.48 -10.49 -0.34
N SER A 8 7.37 -11.19 -1.06
CA SER A 8 8.71 -10.69 -1.40
C SER A 8 8.66 -9.43 -2.27
N THR A 9 7.81 -9.40 -3.30
CA THR A 9 7.64 -8.20 -4.14
C THR A 9 7.10 -7.02 -3.33
N ARG A 10 6.10 -7.25 -2.48
CA ARG A 10 5.55 -6.20 -1.59
C ARG A 10 6.61 -5.67 -0.64
N PHE A 11 7.38 -6.56 -0.03
CA PHE A 11 8.48 -6.17 0.85
C PHE A 11 9.51 -5.30 0.13
N ALA A 12 9.91 -5.67 -1.09
CA ALA A 12 10.84 -4.87 -1.89
C ALA A 12 10.28 -3.46 -2.20
N ILE A 13 9.00 -3.37 -2.61
CA ILE A 13 8.33 -2.08 -2.88
C ILE A 13 8.28 -1.22 -1.61
N TYR A 14 7.89 -1.79 -0.48
CA TYR A 14 7.82 -1.06 0.78
C TYR A 14 9.19 -0.60 1.25
N SER A 15 10.22 -1.44 1.15
CA SER A 15 11.60 -1.07 1.48
C SER A 15 12.12 0.06 0.58
N TYR A 16 11.81 0.02 -0.72
CA TYR A 16 12.12 1.11 -1.64
C TYR A 16 11.42 2.42 -1.23
N LEU A 17 10.12 2.36 -0.93
CA LEU A 17 9.36 3.52 -0.45
C LEU A 17 9.95 4.07 0.85
N THR A 18 10.30 3.21 1.81
CA THR A 18 10.97 3.63 3.05
C THR A 18 12.29 4.34 2.77
N ALA A 19 13.12 3.81 1.86
CA ALA A 19 14.38 4.46 1.49
C ALA A 19 14.15 5.85 0.88
N VAL A 20 13.18 5.98 -0.02
CA VAL A 20 12.78 7.27 -0.62
C VAL A 20 12.31 8.25 0.46
N LEU A 21 11.52 7.80 1.43
CA LEU A 21 11.01 8.66 2.50
C LEU A 21 12.11 9.12 3.46
N ILE A 22 13.04 8.24 3.80
CA ILE A 22 14.20 8.60 4.63
C ILE A 22 15.08 9.60 3.88
N ALA A 23 15.39 9.32 2.62
CA ALA A 23 16.18 10.23 1.78
C ALA A 23 15.50 11.60 1.66
N LEU A 24 14.20 11.63 1.36
CA LEU A 24 13.43 12.86 1.26
C LEU A 24 13.44 13.62 2.58
N SER A 25 13.21 12.95 3.71
CA SER A 25 13.20 13.58 5.04
C SER A 25 14.56 14.20 5.38
N ILE A 26 15.66 13.50 5.12
CA ILE A 26 17.03 14.01 5.35
C ILE A 26 17.31 15.21 4.45
N GLN A 27 17.03 15.11 3.15
CA GLN A 27 17.31 16.19 2.20
C GLN A 27 16.45 17.43 2.47
N THR A 28 15.19 17.22 2.87
CA THR A 28 14.28 18.28 3.30
C THR A 28 14.81 18.97 4.56
N ALA A 29 15.27 18.22 5.56
CA ALA A 29 15.86 18.78 6.77
C ALA A 29 17.14 19.59 6.51
N ARG A 30 17.88 19.26 5.45
CA ARG A 30 19.07 20.01 5.01
C ARG A 30 18.75 21.22 4.12
N GLY A 31 17.49 21.44 3.76
CA GLY A 31 17.11 22.48 2.79
C GLY A 31 17.71 22.27 1.41
N ALA A 32 18.12 21.04 1.08
CA ALA A 32 18.81 20.70 -0.18
C ALA A 32 17.84 20.38 -1.34
N VAL A 33 16.54 20.34 -1.06
CA VAL A 33 15.48 19.94 -2.00
C VAL A 33 14.52 21.09 -2.18
N THR A 34 14.12 21.34 -3.42
CA THR A 34 13.13 22.38 -3.73
C THR A 34 11.73 21.91 -3.35
N ASP A 35 10.82 22.86 -3.07
CA ASP A 35 9.41 22.54 -2.78
C ASP A 35 8.76 21.74 -3.92
N LEU A 36 9.16 22.02 -5.17
CA LEU A 36 8.70 21.31 -6.36
C LEU A 36 9.17 19.85 -6.38
N ASP A 37 10.45 19.60 -6.11
CA ASP A 37 11.00 18.25 -6.08
C ASP A 37 10.36 17.43 -4.95
N GLN A 38 10.19 18.04 -3.77
CA GLN A 38 9.48 17.41 -2.66
C GLN A 38 8.03 17.09 -3.04
N TYR A 39 7.32 18.00 -3.70
CA TYR A 39 5.97 17.78 -4.19
C TYR A 39 5.88 16.61 -5.19
N ILE A 40 6.81 16.52 -6.14
CA ILE A 40 6.85 15.43 -7.14
C ILE A 40 7.09 14.09 -6.47
N VAL A 41 8.07 13.99 -5.57
CA VAL A 41 8.36 12.74 -4.84
C VAL A 41 7.17 12.33 -3.99
N LEU A 42 6.54 13.29 -3.30
CA LEU A 42 5.34 13.05 -2.53
C LEU A 42 4.19 12.57 -3.41
N LEU A 43 3.95 13.18 -4.57
CA LEU A 43 2.92 12.77 -5.52
C LEU A 43 3.11 11.32 -5.99
N LEU A 44 4.36 10.92 -6.28
CA LEU A 44 4.70 9.55 -6.68
C LEU A 44 4.47 8.54 -5.55
N CYS A 45 4.92 8.86 -4.33
CA CYS A 45 4.67 8.03 -3.14
C CYS A 45 3.17 7.92 -2.83
N PHE A 46 2.44 9.01 -3.03
CA PHE A 46 1.01 9.12 -2.74
C PHE A 46 0.12 8.42 -3.78
N GLY A 47 0.63 8.10 -4.96
CA GLY A 47 -0.15 7.43 -6.02
C GLY A 47 -0.81 6.13 -5.54
N ALA A 48 -0.13 5.35 -4.71
CA ALA A 48 -0.67 4.13 -4.12
C ALA A 48 -1.84 4.40 -3.12
N TYR A 49 -1.93 5.60 -2.56
CA TYR A 49 -2.91 5.98 -1.53
C TYR A 49 -4.26 6.33 -2.10
N TYR A 50 -4.34 6.83 -3.34
CA TYR A 50 -5.63 7.06 -4.00
C TYR A 50 -6.47 5.78 -4.07
N SER A 51 -5.81 4.61 -4.16
CA SER A 51 -6.53 3.34 -4.12
C SER A 51 -7.19 3.08 -2.76
N HIS A 52 -6.57 3.54 -1.67
CA HIS A 52 -7.15 3.46 -0.33
C HIS A 52 -8.30 4.46 -0.18
N VAL A 53 -8.18 5.68 -0.71
CA VAL A 53 -9.29 6.65 -0.74
C VAL A 53 -10.51 6.03 -1.42
N ALA A 54 -10.33 5.41 -2.59
CA ALA A 54 -11.42 4.75 -3.30
C ALA A 54 -12.06 3.61 -2.49
N ILE A 55 -11.25 2.81 -1.78
CA ILE A 55 -11.75 1.75 -0.88
C ILE A 55 -12.53 2.34 0.30
N PHE A 56 -12.07 3.46 0.88
CA PHE A 56 -12.78 4.11 1.98
C PHE A 56 -14.09 4.76 1.53
N ILE A 57 -14.11 5.40 0.36
CA ILE A 57 -15.34 5.89 -0.26
C ILE A 57 -16.29 4.72 -0.48
N TRP A 58 -15.80 3.59 -1.00
CA TRP A 58 -16.60 2.38 -1.15
C TRP A 58 -17.18 1.93 0.20
N ARG A 59 -16.37 1.83 1.26
CA ARG A 59 -16.81 1.48 2.62
C ARG A 59 -17.89 2.45 3.15
N ALA A 60 -17.74 3.75 2.88
CA ALA A 60 -18.74 4.75 3.27
C ALA A 60 -20.07 4.56 2.53
N ILE A 61 -20.03 4.31 1.21
CA ILE A 61 -21.24 4.07 0.38
C ILE A 61 -21.99 2.83 0.88
N ILE A 62 -21.29 1.76 1.25
CA ILE A 62 -21.91 0.53 1.77
C ILE A 62 -22.22 0.58 3.28
N PHE A 63 -22.14 1.75 3.92
CA PHE A 63 -22.37 1.95 5.36
C PHE A 63 -21.54 1.00 6.24
N PHE A 64 -20.28 0.76 5.87
CA PHE A 64 -19.34 -0.10 6.61
C PHE A 64 -19.85 -1.53 6.86
N ARG A 65 -20.73 -2.06 6.00
CA ARG A 65 -21.17 -3.45 6.07
C ARG A 65 -19.99 -4.41 5.85
N LYS A 66 -19.75 -5.26 6.85
CA LYS A 66 -18.60 -6.19 6.94
C LYS A 66 -18.47 -7.15 5.75
N GLU A 67 -19.59 -7.50 5.13
CA GLU A 67 -19.69 -8.48 4.03
C GLU A 67 -19.11 -7.94 2.71
N TRP A 68 -19.25 -6.64 2.46
CA TRP A 68 -18.92 -5.99 1.19
C TRP A 68 -17.57 -5.26 1.22
N ASP A 69 -16.78 -5.50 2.27
CA ASP A 69 -15.48 -4.87 2.45
C ASP A 69 -14.41 -5.54 1.57
N PRO A 70 -13.91 -4.87 0.50
CA PRO A 70 -12.90 -5.43 -0.39
C PRO A 70 -11.55 -5.64 0.31
N THR A 71 -11.33 -5.00 1.46
CA THR A 71 -10.10 -5.10 2.25
C THR A 71 -10.06 -6.38 3.08
N ARG A 72 -11.21 -6.95 3.42
CA ARG A 72 -11.32 -8.19 4.22
C ARG A 72 -11.00 -9.43 3.40
N TRP A 73 -11.39 -9.43 2.12
CA TRP A 73 -11.34 -10.59 1.23
C TRP A 73 -10.10 -10.68 0.35
N THR A 74 -9.07 -9.85 0.57
CA THR A 74 -7.84 -10.03 -0.20
C THR A 74 -7.13 -11.30 0.26
N ALA A 75 -7.26 -12.36 -0.54
CA ALA A 75 -6.80 -13.75 -0.36
C ALA A 75 -5.31 -13.97 -0.01
N LEU A 76 -4.54 -12.91 0.20
CA LEU A 76 -3.25 -12.99 0.85
C LEU A 76 -3.41 -12.45 2.27
N ALA A 77 -3.60 -13.37 3.22
CA ALA A 77 -3.16 -13.16 4.58
C ALA A 77 -1.68 -12.75 4.52
N ALA A 78 -1.42 -11.44 4.44
CA ALA A 78 -0.09 -10.91 4.61
C ALA A 78 0.31 -11.24 6.04
N ASP A 79 1.51 -11.77 6.21
CA ASP A 79 2.07 -11.99 7.53
C ASP A 79 1.94 -10.69 8.33
N LEU A 80 1.58 -10.82 9.60
CA LEU A 80 1.45 -9.72 10.54
C LEU A 80 2.53 -8.62 10.38
N PRO A 81 3.84 -8.94 10.30
CA PRO A 81 4.88 -7.92 10.14
C PRO A 81 4.75 -7.11 8.85
N LEU A 82 4.40 -7.73 7.72
CA LEU A 82 4.27 -7.03 6.44
C LEU A 82 3.06 -6.07 6.46
N ARG A 83 1.97 -6.47 7.13
CA ARG A 83 0.80 -5.60 7.33
C ARG A 83 1.15 -4.41 8.20
N ILE A 84 1.87 -4.62 9.30
CA ILE A 84 2.35 -3.54 10.19
C ILE A 84 3.25 -2.59 9.41
N PHE A 85 4.23 -3.13 8.68
CA PHE A 85 5.18 -2.34 7.89
C PHE A 85 4.47 -1.47 6.85
N SER A 86 3.53 -2.05 6.09
CA SER A 86 2.72 -1.29 5.14
C SER A 86 1.97 -0.15 5.83
N GLN A 87 1.34 -0.40 6.98
CA GLN A 87 0.58 0.63 7.69
C GLN A 87 1.46 1.75 8.26
N VAL A 88 2.65 1.42 8.78
CA VAL A 88 3.60 2.44 9.24
C VAL A 88 4.05 3.33 8.10
N ILE A 89 4.34 2.75 6.92
CA ILE A 89 4.64 3.54 5.71
C ILE A 89 3.44 4.38 5.29
N LEU A 90 2.21 3.84 5.37
CA LEU A 90 0.97 4.58 5.13
C LEU A 90 0.90 5.85 5.97
N ILE A 91 1.03 5.71 7.28
CA ILE A 91 0.99 6.82 8.23
C ILE A 91 2.16 7.80 7.99
N ALA A 92 3.37 7.30 7.76
CA ALA A 92 4.55 8.15 7.54
C ALA A 92 4.40 9.07 6.32
N ILE A 93 3.92 8.53 5.19
CA ILE A 93 3.66 9.35 3.98
C ILE A 93 2.55 10.36 4.23
N ALA A 94 1.46 9.96 4.90
CA ALA A 94 0.37 10.89 5.21
C ALA A 94 0.83 12.05 6.11
N ILE A 95 1.68 11.77 7.11
CA ILE A 95 2.30 12.80 7.97
C ILE A 95 3.21 13.72 7.15
N LEU A 96 4.09 13.17 6.30
CA LEU A 96 4.99 13.99 5.48
C LEU A 96 4.22 14.87 4.49
N GLN A 97 3.15 14.34 3.89
CA GLN A 97 2.25 15.09 3.03
C GLN A 97 1.59 16.25 3.81
N TYR A 98 1.05 15.95 4.99
CA TYR A 98 0.40 16.94 5.83
C TYR A 98 1.38 18.06 6.25
N ILE A 99 2.58 17.70 6.72
CA ILE A 99 3.63 18.63 7.10
C ILE A 99 4.12 19.47 5.90
N PHE A 100 4.20 18.89 4.70
CA PHE A 100 4.55 19.63 3.49
C PHE A 100 3.53 20.74 3.21
N TRP A 101 2.24 20.42 3.21
CA TRP A 101 1.19 21.42 2.95
C TRP A 101 1.08 22.48 4.05
N LEU A 102 1.32 22.11 5.30
CA LEU A 102 1.42 23.09 6.40
C LEU A 102 2.58 24.06 6.19
N ARG A 103 3.79 23.56 5.94
CA ARG A 103 4.97 24.43 5.71
C ARG A 103 4.81 25.32 4.50
N LEU A 104 4.28 24.78 3.41
CA LEU A 104 3.98 25.57 2.21
C LEU A 104 2.91 26.64 2.47
N SER A 105 2.02 26.43 3.44
CA SER A 105 1.02 27.43 3.84
C SER A 105 1.63 28.59 4.64
N GLU A 106 2.64 28.32 5.47
CA GLU A 106 3.35 29.31 6.29
C GLU A 106 4.40 30.10 5.49
N GLY A 107 5.04 29.46 4.51
CA GLY A 107 6.04 30.06 3.62
C GLY A 107 5.41 30.92 2.53
N GLN A 108 4.87 32.09 2.89
CA GLN A 108 4.37 33.09 1.94
C GLN A 108 5.52 34.01 1.50
N THR A 109 6.49 33.48 0.74
CA THR A 109 7.54 34.31 0.13
C THR A 109 7.22 34.59 -1.34
N GLU A 110 6.90 35.85 -1.57
CA GLU A 110 6.64 36.60 -2.81
C GLU A 110 7.80 36.59 -3.83
N ASN A 111 8.60 35.54 -3.88
CA ASN A 111 9.69 35.46 -4.84
C ASN A 111 9.12 34.96 -6.18
N ASN A 112 9.40 35.71 -7.26
CA ASN A 112 8.89 35.58 -8.64
C ASN A 112 9.01 34.19 -9.32
N CYS A 113 9.41 33.12 -8.62
CA CYS A 113 9.44 31.76 -9.12
C CYS A 113 8.10 31.06 -8.83
N GLN A 114 7.15 31.21 -9.74
CA GLN A 114 5.88 30.50 -9.67
C GLN A 114 6.07 29.02 -10.01
N SER A 115 5.90 28.15 -9.01
CA SER A 115 5.79 26.70 -9.22
C SER A 115 4.33 26.33 -9.44
N TYR A 116 4.08 25.41 -10.38
CA TYR A 116 2.75 24.96 -10.78
C TYR A 116 2.52 23.48 -10.44
N GLY A 117 1.27 23.12 -10.23
CA GLY A 117 0.84 21.74 -10.03
C GLY A 117 -0.62 21.49 -10.42
N PHE A 118 -0.99 20.21 -10.25
CA PHE A 118 -2.32 19.59 -10.30
C PHE A 118 -2.98 19.20 -11.66
N LEU A 119 -3.04 17.88 -11.83
CA LEU A 119 -3.92 17.01 -12.62
C LEU A 119 -4.18 17.33 -14.11
N PHE A 120 -4.73 18.48 -14.48
CA PHE A 120 -5.00 18.82 -15.90
C PHE A 120 -4.90 20.32 -16.25
N VAL A 121 -4.87 21.20 -15.25
CA VAL A 121 -4.76 22.65 -15.45
C VAL A 121 -3.62 23.16 -14.58
N PRO A 122 -2.72 24.02 -15.09
CA PRO A 122 -1.64 24.56 -14.29
C PRO A 122 -2.22 25.45 -13.19
N VAL A 123 -2.19 24.96 -11.95
CA VAL A 123 -2.58 25.73 -10.76
C VAL A 123 -1.31 26.08 -9.98
N SER A 124 -1.18 27.32 -9.54
CA SER A 124 -0.05 27.71 -8.70
C SER A 124 -0.01 26.85 -7.42
N LEU A 125 1.15 26.30 -7.09
CA LEU A 125 1.38 25.54 -5.86
C LEU A 125 1.06 26.37 -4.61
N TYR A 126 1.19 27.70 -4.72
CA TYR A 126 0.95 28.66 -3.66
C TYR A 126 -0.52 29.08 -3.54
N GLY A 127 -1.38 28.63 -4.45
CA GLY A 127 -2.80 28.97 -4.47
C GLY A 127 -3.54 28.47 -3.23
N VAL A 128 -4.32 29.35 -2.60
CA VAL A 128 -5.06 29.07 -1.35
C VAL A 128 -6.01 27.88 -1.52
N ALA A 129 -6.74 27.81 -2.65
CA ALA A 129 -7.67 26.72 -2.91
C ALA A 129 -6.96 25.36 -3.01
N LEU A 130 -5.83 25.30 -3.73
CA LEU A 130 -5.06 24.07 -3.89
C LEU A 130 -4.48 23.60 -2.55
N LYS A 131 -3.93 24.53 -1.76
CA LYS A 131 -3.44 24.27 -0.41
C LYS A 131 -4.55 23.71 0.48
N ALA A 132 -5.71 24.37 0.52
CA ALA A 132 -6.84 23.95 1.34
C ALA A 132 -7.34 22.54 0.98
N VAL A 133 -7.50 22.25 -0.32
CA VAL A 133 -7.95 20.94 -0.80
C VAL A 133 -6.94 19.85 -0.45
N ASN A 134 -5.66 20.06 -0.72
CA ASN A 134 -4.65 19.04 -0.43
C ASN A 134 -4.40 18.85 1.06
N LEU A 135 -4.46 19.93 1.85
CA LEU A 135 -4.36 19.86 3.30
C LEU A 135 -5.55 19.07 3.89
N SER A 136 -6.77 19.35 3.41
CA SER A 136 -7.98 18.61 3.79
C SER A 136 -7.89 17.12 3.42
N LEU A 137 -7.48 16.81 2.19
CA LEU A 137 -7.31 15.43 1.72
C LEU A 137 -6.24 14.68 2.54
N SER A 138 -5.13 15.34 2.85
CA SER A 138 -4.04 14.75 3.64
C SER A 138 -4.47 14.49 5.09
N SER A 139 -5.22 15.43 5.69
CA SER A 139 -5.81 15.26 7.01
C SER A 139 -6.80 14.08 7.06
N PHE A 140 -7.69 14.00 6.06
CA PHE A 140 -8.64 12.89 5.93
C PHE A 140 -7.92 11.55 5.82
N LEU A 141 -6.90 11.45 4.98
CA LEU A 141 -6.11 10.23 4.81
C LEU A 141 -5.36 9.81 6.06
N LEU A 142 -4.79 10.77 6.79
CA LEU A 142 -4.14 10.50 8.06
C LEU A 142 -5.14 9.93 9.07
N TRP A 143 -6.30 10.56 9.20
CA TRP A 143 -7.37 10.08 10.08
C TRP A 143 -7.82 8.67 9.71
N VAL A 144 -8.08 8.43 8.42
CA VAL A 144 -8.45 7.12 7.86
C VAL A 144 -7.40 6.04 8.17
N SER A 145 -6.11 6.37 8.04
CA SER A 145 -5.01 5.43 8.28
C SER A 145 -4.91 5.06 9.77
N ILE A 146 -5.09 6.05 10.66
CA ILE A 146 -5.09 5.84 12.11
C ILE A 146 -6.34 5.06 12.56
N ALA A 147 -7.52 5.39 12.01
CA ALA A 147 -8.76 4.69 12.31
C ALA A 147 -8.68 3.22 11.91
N GLY A 148 -8.15 2.91 10.71
CA GLY A 148 -7.93 1.53 10.27
C GLY A 148 -6.95 0.76 11.16
N TRP A 149 -5.90 1.42 11.66
CA TRP A 149 -4.98 0.83 12.64
C TRP A 149 -5.67 0.54 13.97
N PHE A 150 -6.50 1.47 14.45
CA PHE A 150 -7.23 1.34 15.71
C PHE A 150 -8.30 0.24 15.64
N GLU A 151 -9.08 0.18 14.56
CA GLU A 151 -10.03 -0.92 14.29
C GLU A 151 -9.32 -2.28 14.36
N TRP A 152 -8.17 -2.40 13.69
CA TRP A 152 -7.39 -3.63 13.69
C TRP A 152 -6.85 -3.98 15.09
N TRP A 153 -6.34 -2.99 15.82
CA TRP A 153 -5.81 -3.19 17.17
C TRP A 153 -6.90 -3.63 18.15
N LEU A 154 -8.07 -2.98 18.12
CA LEU A 154 -9.22 -3.36 18.94
C LEU A 154 -9.72 -4.76 18.61
N PHE A 155 -9.88 -5.07 17.32
CA PHE A 155 -10.39 -6.38 16.89
C PHE A 155 -9.45 -7.51 17.31
N ARG A 156 -8.13 -7.31 17.19
CA ARG A 156 -7.12 -8.27 17.64
C ARG A 156 -7.18 -8.54 19.14
N ARG A 157 -7.59 -7.55 19.94
CA ARG A 157 -7.74 -7.71 21.39
C ARG A 157 -9.02 -8.44 21.79
N SER A 158 -10.04 -8.39 20.92
CA SER A 158 -11.35 -9.01 21.17
C SER A 158 -11.46 -10.47 20.69
N THR A 159 -10.51 -10.97 19.91
CA THR A 159 -10.56 -12.33 19.35
C THR A 159 -9.41 -13.20 19.89
N GLU A 160 -9.57 -13.66 21.13
CA GLU A 160 -9.02 -14.96 21.56
C GLU A 160 -9.93 -16.13 21.14
N GLU A 161 -11.14 -15.84 20.64
CA GLU A 161 -11.97 -16.90 20.07
C GLU A 161 -11.42 -17.35 18.71
N PRO A 162 -11.19 -18.66 18.52
CA PRO A 162 -10.71 -19.20 17.26
C PRO A 162 -11.67 -18.76 16.17
N PHE A 163 -11.11 -18.09 15.15
CA PHE A 163 -11.81 -17.70 13.94
C PHE A 163 -12.36 -18.97 13.29
N GLU A 164 -13.59 -19.37 13.64
CA GLU A 164 -14.34 -20.31 12.84
C GLU A 164 -14.43 -19.69 11.45
N PRO A 165 -13.90 -20.34 10.41
CA PRO A 165 -14.02 -19.85 9.05
C PRO A 165 -15.50 -19.87 8.69
N GLU A 166 -16.16 -18.74 8.94
CA GLU A 166 -17.55 -18.47 8.60
C GLU A 166 -17.79 -18.96 7.17
N GLU A 167 -18.67 -19.95 7.06
CA GLU A 167 -18.84 -20.80 5.88
C GLU A 167 -18.98 -19.96 4.60
N VAL A 168 -18.04 -20.19 3.68
CA VAL A 168 -18.19 -20.16 2.23
C VAL A 168 -19.25 -19.19 1.71
N HIS A 169 -19.03 -17.88 1.88
CA HIS A 169 -19.72 -16.90 1.06
C HIS A 169 -19.19 -16.93 -0.38
N SER A 170 -20.12 -17.02 -1.33
CA SER A 170 -19.95 -17.21 -2.77
C SER A 170 -18.66 -16.62 -3.35
N GLY A 171 -17.73 -17.48 -3.80
CA GLY A 171 -16.49 -17.08 -4.48
C GLY A 171 -16.70 -16.24 -5.75
N LYS A 172 -17.94 -15.91 -6.13
CA LYS A 172 -18.27 -14.90 -7.14
C LYS A 172 -18.08 -13.48 -6.59
N THR A 173 -18.52 -13.19 -5.36
CA THR A 173 -18.43 -11.84 -4.75
C THR A 173 -16.98 -11.44 -4.50
N GLU A 174 -16.17 -12.36 -3.97
CA GLU A 174 -14.74 -12.16 -3.76
C GLU A 174 -14.02 -11.82 -5.07
N ARG A 175 -14.27 -12.60 -6.13
CA ARG A 175 -13.68 -12.37 -7.46
C ARG A 175 -14.05 -11.00 -8.02
N THR A 176 -15.29 -10.55 -7.82
CA THR A 176 -15.74 -9.23 -8.26
C THR A 176 -15.03 -8.10 -7.50
N LEU A 177 -14.91 -8.20 -6.17
CA LEU A 177 -14.23 -7.19 -5.35
C LEU A 177 -12.73 -7.10 -5.67
N ILE A 178 -12.07 -8.23 -5.89
CA ILE A 178 -10.67 -8.27 -6.32
C ILE A 178 -10.51 -7.58 -7.70
N ARG A 179 -11.39 -7.89 -8.66
CA ARG A 179 -11.37 -7.24 -9.99
C ARG A 179 -11.62 -5.74 -9.89
N LEU A 180 -12.58 -5.31 -9.08
CA LEU A 180 -12.88 -3.90 -8.88
C LEU A 180 -11.65 -3.15 -8.34
N ARG A 181 -10.97 -3.71 -7.34
CA ARG A 181 -9.74 -3.13 -6.80
C ARG A 181 -8.63 -3.05 -7.84
N SER A 182 -8.42 -4.11 -8.63
CA SER A 182 -7.45 -4.10 -9.72
C SER A 182 -7.79 -3.04 -10.77
N PHE A 183 -9.07 -2.88 -11.10
CA PHE A 183 -9.54 -1.86 -12.04
C PHE A 183 -9.32 -0.44 -11.50
N VAL A 184 -9.64 -0.17 -10.23
CA VAL A 184 -9.36 1.11 -9.57
C VAL A 184 -7.87 1.43 -9.61
N ASN A 185 -7.00 0.47 -9.28
CA ASN A 185 -5.55 0.67 -9.37
C ASN A 185 -5.10 0.95 -10.81
N LEU A 186 -5.69 0.27 -11.79
CA LEU A 186 -5.40 0.45 -13.21
C LEU A 186 -5.80 1.85 -13.71
N LEU A 187 -6.85 2.45 -13.15
CA LEU A 187 -7.26 3.82 -13.47
C LEU A 187 -6.41 4.87 -12.76
N ILE A 188 -6.03 4.62 -11.51
CA ILE A 188 -5.24 5.57 -10.72
C ILE A 188 -3.81 5.70 -11.26
N ALA A 189 -3.19 4.60 -11.67
CA ALA A 189 -1.83 4.61 -12.19
C ALA A 189 -1.60 5.63 -13.34
N PRO A 190 -2.39 5.63 -14.44
CA PRO A 190 -2.21 6.60 -15.51
C PRO A 190 -2.53 8.03 -15.07
N ILE A 191 -3.48 8.23 -14.13
CA ILE A 191 -3.78 9.56 -13.59
C ILE A 191 -2.56 10.11 -12.84
N VAL A 192 -1.93 9.30 -11.99
CA VAL A 192 -0.73 9.69 -11.25
C VAL A 192 0.42 9.98 -12.21
N ILE A 193 0.66 9.10 -13.20
CA ILE A 193 1.69 9.30 -14.22
C ILE A 193 1.45 10.61 -14.98
N ALA A 194 0.24 10.82 -15.51
CA ALA A 194 -0.11 12.05 -16.22
C ALA A 194 0.05 13.29 -15.33
N SER A 195 -0.33 13.20 -14.06
CA SER A 195 -0.17 14.30 -13.09
C SER A 195 1.30 14.64 -12.87
N THR A 196 2.17 13.64 -12.74
CA THR A 196 3.61 13.83 -12.59
C THR A 196 4.22 14.42 -13.85
N GLU A 197 3.96 13.85 -15.02
CA GLU A 197 4.50 14.33 -16.31
C GLU A 197 4.08 15.76 -16.61
N LEU A 198 2.80 16.07 -16.37
CA LEU A 198 2.27 17.40 -16.61
C LEU A 198 2.85 18.44 -15.64
N THR A 199 3.10 18.04 -14.38
CA THR A 199 3.81 18.87 -13.40
C THR A 199 5.25 19.15 -13.84
N LEU A 200 5.97 18.14 -14.33
CA LEU A 200 7.32 18.31 -14.88
C LEU A 200 7.32 19.25 -16.09
N TYR A 201 6.37 19.08 -16.99
CA TYR A 201 6.20 19.89 -18.20
C TYR A 201 5.95 21.37 -17.87
N TRP A 202 4.98 21.66 -16.99
CA TRP A 202 4.64 23.04 -16.62
C TRP A 202 5.78 23.78 -15.91
N ASN A 203 6.58 23.07 -15.11
CA ASN A 203 7.71 23.67 -14.40
C ASN A 203 9.02 23.61 -15.20
N LYS A 204 8.99 23.15 -16.46
CA LYS A 204 10.15 23.08 -17.36
C LYS A 204 11.35 22.35 -16.75
N VAL A 205 11.11 21.33 -15.92
CA VAL A 205 12.19 20.56 -15.30
C VAL A 205 12.88 19.73 -16.38
N ARG A 206 14.14 20.04 -16.67
CA ARG A 206 14.95 19.35 -17.69
C ARG A 206 15.91 18.35 -17.05
N GLY A 207 16.38 17.38 -17.84
CA GLY A 207 17.31 16.35 -17.37
C GLY A 207 16.66 15.24 -16.53
N VAL A 208 15.33 15.31 -16.32
CA VAL A 208 14.60 14.26 -15.61
C VAL A 208 14.57 12.99 -16.43
N TYR A 209 14.34 13.03 -17.74
CA TYR A 209 14.22 11.83 -18.59
C TYR A 209 15.55 11.11 -18.91
N GLY A 210 16.66 11.52 -18.33
CA GLY A 210 17.95 10.88 -18.54
C GLY A 210 18.04 9.57 -17.77
N LEU A 211 18.22 8.44 -18.47
CA LEU A 211 18.53 7.14 -17.84
C LEU A 211 19.85 7.14 -17.06
N GLU A 212 20.66 8.18 -17.24
CA GLU A 212 21.88 8.44 -16.46
C GLU A 212 21.56 8.80 -15.00
N ALA A 213 20.35 9.26 -14.70
CA ALA A 213 19.92 9.53 -13.34
C ALA A 213 19.72 8.22 -12.57
N LEU A 214 20.58 7.97 -11.59
CA LEU A 214 20.63 6.76 -10.78
C LEU A 214 19.27 6.37 -10.17
N GLY A 215 18.45 7.37 -9.81
CA GLY A 215 17.10 7.17 -9.27
C GLY A 215 16.12 6.57 -10.29
N GLN A 216 16.18 6.97 -11.56
CA GLN A 216 15.33 6.41 -12.61
C GLN A 216 15.78 5.03 -13.04
N LEU A 217 17.09 4.84 -13.17
CA LEU A 217 17.68 3.56 -13.54
C LEU A 217 17.31 2.48 -12.52
N ILE A 218 17.38 2.77 -11.22
CA ILE A 218 16.99 1.84 -10.16
C ILE A 218 15.50 1.45 -10.30
N SER A 219 14.61 2.43 -10.42
CA SER A 219 13.17 2.17 -10.57
C SER A 219 12.86 1.38 -11.83
N PHE A 220 13.54 1.68 -12.92
CA PHE A 220 13.40 0.98 -14.19
C PHE A 220 13.88 -0.48 -14.11
N ILE A 221 15.07 -0.71 -13.57
CA ILE A 221 15.62 -2.07 -13.37
C ILE A 221 14.69 -2.87 -12.44
N LEU A 222 14.22 -2.28 -11.34
CA LEU A 222 13.31 -2.95 -10.42
C LEU A 222 11.99 -3.32 -11.11
N GLY A 223 11.45 -2.43 -11.94
CA GLY A 223 10.28 -2.70 -12.78
C GLY A 223 10.50 -3.86 -13.76
N LEU A 224 11.63 -3.86 -14.48
CA LEU A 224 12.00 -4.94 -15.42
C LEU A 224 12.17 -6.28 -14.70
N VAL A 225 12.87 -6.31 -13.57
CA VAL A 225 13.08 -7.54 -12.79
C VAL A 225 11.74 -8.13 -12.37
N VAL A 226 10.80 -7.31 -11.87
CA VAL A 226 9.47 -7.76 -11.50
C VAL A 226 8.69 -8.26 -12.73
N PHE A 227 8.73 -7.53 -13.84
CA PHE A 227 8.06 -7.90 -15.09
C PHE A 227 8.54 -9.24 -15.65
N PHE A 228 9.86 -9.39 -15.85
CA PHE A 228 10.45 -10.63 -16.33
C PHE A 228 10.20 -11.80 -15.38
N ARG A 229 10.22 -11.56 -14.06
CA ARG A 229 9.89 -12.59 -13.08
C ARG A 229 8.44 -13.07 -13.19
N VAL A 230 7.49 -12.16 -13.40
CA VAL A 230 6.07 -12.53 -13.63
C VAL A 230 5.92 -13.37 -14.89
N ILE A 231 6.57 -12.97 -15.99
CA ILE A 231 6.58 -13.70 -17.26
C ILE A 231 7.20 -15.09 -17.09
N TRP A 232 8.37 -15.17 -16.46
CA TRP A 232 9.08 -16.42 -16.19
C TRP A 232 8.23 -17.41 -15.40
N ILE A 233 7.56 -16.95 -14.34
CA ILE A 233 6.66 -17.79 -13.55
C ILE A 233 5.48 -18.29 -14.39
N ARG A 234 4.94 -17.45 -15.29
CA ARG A 234 3.82 -17.85 -16.16
C ARG A 234 4.26 -18.92 -17.15
N LEU A 235 5.39 -18.71 -17.83
CA LEU A 235 5.97 -19.67 -18.77
C LEU A 235 6.29 -21.02 -18.10
N ARG A 236 6.88 -21.01 -16.91
CA ARG A 236 7.23 -22.26 -16.19
C ARG A 236 5.99 -23.09 -15.83
N ARG A 237 4.83 -22.47 -15.61
CA ARG A 237 3.58 -23.19 -15.37
C ARG A 237 3.06 -23.91 -16.60
N ASP A 238 3.17 -23.29 -17.77
CA ASP A 238 2.65 -23.87 -19.01
C ASP A 238 3.53 -25.04 -19.51
N VAL A 239 4.79 -25.12 -19.06
CA VAL A 239 5.75 -26.20 -19.39
C VAL A 239 5.62 -27.43 -18.46
N SER A 240 4.92 -27.32 -17.33
CA SER A 240 4.69 -28.48 -16.46
C SER A 240 3.50 -29.29 -17.02
N PRO A 241 3.68 -30.51 -17.55
CA PRO A 241 2.56 -31.30 -18.07
C PRO A 241 1.57 -31.62 -16.93
N PRO A 242 0.27 -31.74 -17.23
CA PRO A 242 -0.69 -32.21 -16.24
C PRO A 242 -0.24 -33.60 -15.78
N SER A 243 0.10 -33.73 -14.51
CA SER A 243 0.31 -35.04 -13.89
C SER A 243 -1.03 -35.76 -13.87
N SER A 244 -1.32 -36.49 -14.93
CA SER A 244 -2.36 -37.51 -14.95
C SER A 244 -1.90 -38.67 -14.06
N THR A 245 -2.15 -38.55 -12.76
CA THR A 245 -2.13 -39.70 -11.86
C THR A 245 -3.32 -39.60 -10.91
N HIS A 246 -4.41 -40.23 -11.35
CA HIS A 246 -5.34 -40.87 -10.44
C HIS A 246 -4.54 -41.82 -9.54
N SER A 247 -4.28 -41.42 -8.29
CA SER A 247 -3.93 -42.33 -7.20
C SER A 247 -4.44 -41.71 -5.90
N SER A 248 -5.55 -42.25 -5.43
CA SER A 248 -6.00 -42.14 -4.04
C SER A 248 -4.87 -42.56 -3.09
N VAL A 249 -4.23 -41.61 -2.44
CA VAL A 249 -3.30 -41.87 -1.33
C VAL A 249 -3.61 -40.90 -0.21
N PHE A 250 -4.19 -41.49 0.85
CA PHE A 250 -4.07 -41.17 2.26
C PHE A 250 -3.89 -39.70 2.66
N VAL A 251 -4.94 -39.16 3.30
CA VAL A 251 -4.89 -37.93 4.09
C VAL A 251 -4.00 -38.19 5.31
N ASP A 252 -2.73 -37.81 5.23
CA ASP A 252 -1.90 -37.59 6.41
C ASP A 252 -2.04 -36.14 6.86
N HIS A 253 -2.61 -35.97 8.04
CA HIS A 253 -2.68 -34.70 8.75
C HIS A 253 -1.27 -34.18 9.05
N PRO A 254 -0.91 -32.93 8.67
CA PRO A 254 0.25 -32.29 9.24
C PRO A 254 -0.05 -31.91 10.69
N HIS A 255 0.50 -32.70 11.62
CA HIS A 255 0.69 -32.31 13.01
C HIS A 255 1.43 -30.97 13.07
N TYR A 256 0.70 -29.93 13.48
CA TYR A 256 1.32 -28.71 13.99
C TYR A 256 1.98 -29.04 15.34
N LEU A 257 3.30 -29.22 15.33
CA LEU A 257 4.14 -29.20 16.51
C LEU A 257 4.17 -27.77 17.05
N GLY A 258 3.28 -27.51 18.00
CA GLY A 258 3.26 -26.32 18.86
C GLY A 258 2.90 -26.73 20.27
N GLY A 259 3.80 -27.46 20.92
CA GLY A 259 3.65 -27.88 22.31
C GLY A 259 3.79 -26.69 23.25
N THR A 260 2.68 -26.30 23.89
CA THR A 260 2.71 -25.62 25.19
C THR A 260 2.30 -26.62 26.25
N HIS A 261 3.27 -27.00 27.08
CA HIS A 261 3.10 -27.76 28.31
C HIS A 261 2.03 -27.09 29.20
N TYR A 262 0.86 -27.71 29.31
CA TYR A 262 -0.02 -27.51 30.46
C TYR A 262 0.24 -28.64 31.46
N ILE A 263 0.87 -28.30 32.58
CA ILE A 263 0.96 -29.15 33.76
C ILE A 263 -0.42 -29.10 34.44
N GLY A 264 -1.29 -30.03 34.08
CA GLY A 264 -2.56 -30.29 34.75
C GLY A 264 -2.34 -31.20 35.95
N GLY A 265 -2.65 -30.69 37.15
CA GLY A 265 -2.54 -31.41 38.41
C GLY A 265 -3.41 -32.67 38.45
N ALA A 266 -2.80 -33.79 38.84
CA ALA A 266 -3.50 -35.00 39.17
C ALA A 266 -4.15 -34.86 40.55
N GLY A 267 -5.48 -34.94 40.58
CA GLY A 267 -6.24 -35.18 41.80
C GLY A 267 -5.99 -36.60 42.30
N ALA A 268 -5.54 -36.72 43.54
CA ALA A 268 -5.47 -37.98 44.25
C ALA A 268 -6.83 -38.22 44.95
N SER A 269 -7.53 -39.23 44.44
CA SER A 269 -8.62 -39.93 45.10
C SER A 269 -8.10 -40.68 46.33
N ALA A 270 -8.64 -40.40 47.51
CA ALA A 270 -8.55 -41.29 48.66
C ALA A 270 -9.97 -41.57 49.17
N ARG A 271 -10.43 -42.80 48.93
CA ARG A 271 -11.45 -43.49 49.72
C ARG A 271 -10.73 -44.28 50.80
N ALA A 272 -11.03 -44.00 52.06
CA ALA A 272 -11.33 -44.95 53.14
C ALA A 272 -11.74 -44.12 54.36
#